data_AF-A0ABD3M0T4-F1
#
_entry.id   AF-A0ABD3M0T4-F1
#
_cell.length_a   1.000
_cell.length_b   1.000
_cell.length_c   1.000
_cell.angle_alpha   90.00
_cell.angle_beta   90.00
_cell.angle_gamma   90.00
#
_symmetry.space_group_name_H-M   'P 1'
#
loop_
_entity.id
_entity.type
_entity.pdbx_description
1 polymer ?
#
loop_
_entity_poly.entity_id
_entity_poly.type
_entity_poly.pdbx_seq_one_letter_code
_entity_poly.pdbx_strand_id
1 'polypeptide(L)'
;MRRSAFAAIFFMIMTSISSPEATDEWKVPFVYYVPPHTSTSSDPGDAPHNNENNDQQPSFRELQTSLRYYREMAEGVIKKLSISHEVARRTEQLLFPHHDHSTCRSPERLQSSSFLSCRLEEKISKSAILLEKNSIVLERLLKPFPVIVGHSTIGSSSKTSENSNLFATSSSTNTQFTFPPSNNDSKTHQHSMQLTLTRYIPPYKPSQTNIDQDLDEATYDSASHILTHLVRDWTDSGKTIRTDTHNWILDQVFRLHGSCTSMDTDLELEPSHCTSTLSPVLVPGAGMARLAFDIAFARGDRSETSNIHYYPFTVQAVDNSIVMASAAFHILHFNYINDHDREHLEVFPFVADPYTNEVNSQLRWTSEIFPEDDVLEQFRHLHNQQSSNRPNLSYVIGDFVSVYASPSRHAMFGSIATCFFIDTATNIYEYILTIRNALRVGGVWINVGPVQWHRNAQLQPSVDELKEIISLCGFKIIHWEVSDKLLAYRHPNDILNGTRSEAYRPLKFVVVLQPDDCAHDEVKASDDEDLISSMEQLRQATGRRSIFTSTKIDETTS
;
A
#
# COMPACT_ATOMS: atom_id res chain seq x y z
N MET A 1 -23.54 26.99 41.73
CA MET A 1 -22.66 25.88 42.14
C MET A 1 -22.45 24.76 41.11
N ARG A 2 -22.91 24.85 39.84
CA ARG A 2 -22.66 23.81 38.80
C ARG A 2 -21.80 24.23 37.61
N ARG A 3 -21.23 25.43 37.60
CA ARG A 3 -20.31 25.91 36.54
C ARG A 3 -18.83 25.95 36.96
N SER A 4 -18.53 25.74 38.24
CA SER A 4 -17.15 25.73 38.76
C SER A 4 -16.52 24.33 38.82
N ALA A 5 -17.31 23.26 38.66
CA ALA A 5 -16.80 21.88 38.71
C ALA A 5 -16.25 21.40 37.34
N PHE A 6 -16.76 21.95 36.22
CA PHE A 6 -16.28 21.59 34.88
C PHE A 6 -14.92 22.21 34.54
N ALA A 7 -14.61 23.40 35.07
CA ALA A 7 -13.30 24.02 34.88
C ALA A 7 -12.19 23.30 35.66
N ALA A 8 -12.51 22.73 36.84
CA ALA A 8 -11.52 22.00 37.64
C ALA A 8 -11.13 20.64 37.03
N ILE A 9 -12.06 19.94 36.37
CA ILE A 9 -11.77 18.67 35.68
C ILE A 9 -10.95 18.91 34.40
N PHE A 10 -11.22 20.01 33.68
CA PHE A 10 -10.44 20.38 32.49
C PHE A 10 -9.01 20.82 32.82
N PHE A 11 -8.79 21.42 33.99
CA PHE A 11 -7.45 21.82 34.45
C PHE A 11 -6.64 20.65 35.04
N MET A 12 -7.31 19.63 35.60
CA MET A 12 -6.65 18.43 36.12
C MET A 12 -6.20 17.46 35.01
N ILE A 13 -6.85 17.49 33.83
CA ILE A 13 -6.41 16.74 32.64
C ILE A 13 -5.23 17.45 31.94
N MET A 14 -5.07 18.76 32.11
CA MET A 14 -3.99 19.55 31.49
C MET A 14 -2.72 19.70 32.35
N THR A 15 -2.70 19.19 33.59
CA THR A 15 -1.53 19.29 34.50
C THR A 15 -0.84 17.96 34.79
N SER A 16 -1.07 16.94 33.96
CA SER A 16 -0.26 15.70 33.88
C SER A 16 0.62 15.66 32.62
N ILE A 17 0.90 16.80 31.99
CA ILE A 17 2.03 16.92 31.06
C ILE A 17 3.29 17.09 31.93
N SER A 18 3.63 16.02 32.64
CA SER A 18 5.02 15.72 32.95
C SER A 18 5.76 15.74 31.61
N SER A 19 6.97 16.30 31.58
CA SER A 19 7.87 16.20 30.42
C SER A 19 7.79 14.82 29.79
N PRO A 20 7.84 14.67 28.45
CA PRO A 20 7.92 13.35 27.85
C PRO A 20 9.28 12.77 28.28
N GLU A 21 9.28 12.01 29.37
CA GLU A 21 10.24 10.91 29.49
C GLU A 21 10.03 10.12 28.22
N ALA A 22 11.01 10.17 27.32
CA ALA A 22 10.99 9.44 26.07
C ALA A 22 10.86 7.96 26.44
N THR A 23 9.65 7.43 26.39
CA THR A 23 9.41 6.02 26.57
C THR A 23 10.15 5.34 25.43
N ASP A 24 11.13 4.50 25.78
CA ASP A 24 11.93 3.70 24.85
C ASP A 24 11.06 2.61 24.22
N GLU A 25 10.00 3.01 23.53
CA GLU A 25 9.00 2.17 22.88
C GLU A 25 9.30 2.13 21.38
N TRP A 26 9.22 0.95 20.77
CA TRP A 26 9.39 0.82 19.33
C TRP A 26 8.26 1.53 18.59
N LYS A 27 8.61 2.42 17.66
CA LYS A 27 7.65 3.13 16.82
C LYS A 27 8.13 3.16 15.38
N VAL A 28 7.20 2.89 14.47
CA VAL A 28 7.43 2.99 13.03
C VAL A 28 7.13 4.43 12.61
N PRO A 29 8.12 5.20 12.12
CA PRO A 29 7.86 6.53 11.60
C PRO A 29 7.05 6.45 10.30
N PHE A 30 5.95 7.19 10.25
CA PHE A 30 5.19 7.45 9.04
C PHE A 30 5.55 8.84 8.51
N VAL A 31 5.98 8.93 7.26
CA VAL A 31 6.42 10.17 6.62
C VAL A 31 5.49 10.49 5.46
N TYR A 32 4.88 11.67 5.46
CA TYR A 32 4.13 12.20 4.32
C TYR A 32 5.09 12.96 3.40
N TYR A 33 5.26 12.46 2.18
CA TYR A 33 6.14 13.10 1.21
C TYR A 33 5.47 14.32 0.61
N VAL A 34 6.16 15.46 0.70
CA VAL A 34 5.79 16.70 0.02
C VAL A 34 6.82 16.98 -1.07
N PRO A 35 6.42 17.03 -2.35
CA PRO A 35 7.34 17.38 -3.42
C PRO A 35 7.94 18.78 -3.22
N PRO A 36 9.21 19.01 -3.58
CA PRO A 36 9.78 20.36 -3.54
C PRO A 36 8.99 21.29 -4.46
N HIS A 37 8.56 22.44 -3.94
CA HIS A 37 7.89 23.46 -4.75
C HIS A 37 8.86 23.96 -5.84
N THR A 38 8.49 23.84 -7.10
CA THR A 38 9.17 24.55 -8.19
C THR A 38 8.86 26.05 -8.05
N SER A 39 9.71 26.78 -7.33
CA SER A 39 9.64 28.24 -7.27
C SER A 39 10.08 28.83 -8.61
N THR A 40 9.18 28.90 -9.58
CA THR A 40 9.33 29.78 -10.75
C THR A 40 8.58 31.08 -10.49
N SER A 41 9.12 31.92 -9.62
CA SER A 41 8.80 33.35 -9.61
C SER A 41 10.07 34.12 -9.26
N SER A 42 10.84 34.43 -10.29
CA SER A 42 11.91 35.44 -10.24
C SER A 42 11.28 36.84 -10.28
N ASP A 43 10.55 37.21 -9.24
CA ASP A 43 10.12 38.60 -9.04
C ASP A 43 10.62 39.08 -7.66
N PRO A 44 11.71 39.87 -7.61
CA PRO A 44 12.26 40.39 -6.37
C PRO A 44 11.44 41.63 -5.96
N GLY A 45 10.23 41.41 -5.44
CA GLY A 45 9.32 42.51 -5.11
C GLY A 45 8.40 42.28 -3.92
N ASP A 46 7.91 41.07 -3.69
CA ASP A 46 6.94 40.82 -2.63
C ASP A 46 7.55 40.04 -1.46
N ALA A 47 7.68 40.75 -0.33
CA ALA A 47 7.96 40.14 0.95
C ALA A 47 6.85 39.13 1.29
N PRO A 48 7.17 37.88 1.67
CA PRO A 48 6.15 36.89 1.94
C PRO A 48 5.42 37.28 3.22
N HIS A 49 4.12 37.56 3.10
CA HIS A 49 3.23 37.58 4.26
C HIS A 49 3.24 36.18 4.89
N ASN A 50 3.62 36.14 6.18
CA ASN A 50 3.60 34.96 7.06
C ASN A 50 2.21 34.31 7.16
N ASN A 51 1.82 33.53 6.15
CA ASN A 51 0.86 32.43 6.31
C ASN A 51 1.66 31.13 6.34
N GLU A 52 2.43 30.95 7.42
CA GLU A 52 3.20 29.73 7.67
C GLU A 52 2.26 28.56 8.08
N ASN A 53 2.40 27.43 7.37
CA ASN A 53 2.39 26.06 7.89
C ASN A 53 1.11 25.22 8.03
N ASN A 54 -0.09 25.62 7.56
CA ASN A 54 -1.27 24.73 7.63
C ASN A 54 -1.55 23.88 6.37
N ASP A 55 -0.97 24.19 5.21
CA ASP A 55 -1.28 23.50 3.94
C ASP A 55 -0.40 22.28 3.63
N GLN A 56 0.55 21.93 4.50
CA GLN A 56 1.51 20.83 4.25
C GLN A 56 1.17 19.51 4.98
N GLN A 57 0.15 19.48 5.86
CA GLN A 57 -0.29 18.24 6.50
C GLN A 57 -1.26 17.45 5.60
N PRO A 58 -1.20 16.11 5.62
CA PRO A 58 -2.14 15.29 4.86
C PRO A 58 -3.58 15.58 5.29
N SER A 59 -4.46 15.83 4.32
CA SER A 59 -5.89 15.93 4.60
C SER A 59 -6.45 14.54 4.89
N PHE A 60 -6.76 14.26 6.15
CA PHE A 60 -7.44 13.01 6.54
C PHE A 60 -8.93 12.95 6.09
N ARG A 61 -9.38 13.86 5.23
CA ARG A 61 -10.72 13.84 4.63
C ARG A 61 -10.99 12.56 3.85
N GLU A 62 -9.95 11.98 3.25
CA GLU A 62 -10.05 10.71 2.51
C GLU A 62 -10.44 9.55 3.44
N LEU A 63 -9.93 9.51 4.68
CA LEU A 63 -10.32 8.50 5.67
C LEU A 63 -11.83 8.57 5.97
N GLN A 64 -12.34 9.78 6.23
CA GLN A 64 -13.77 10.01 6.50
C GLN A 64 -14.64 9.69 5.28
N THR A 65 -14.17 10.05 4.09
CA THR A 65 -14.85 9.76 2.82
C THR A 65 -14.93 8.27 2.56
N SER A 66 -13.85 7.54 2.82
CA SER A 66 -13.76 6.09 2.69
C SER A 66 -14.71 5.36 3.66
N LEU A 67 -14.76 5.78 4.92
CA LEU A 67 -15.72 5.27 5.91
C LEU A 67 -17.17 5.54 5.50
N ARG A 68 -17.47 6.74 4.97
CA ARG A 68 -18.81 7.07 4.48
C ARG A 68 -19.21 6.14 3.33
N TYR A 69 -18.33 5.93 2.35
CA TYR A 69 -18.61 5.02 1.23
C TYR A 69 -18.83 3.58 1.67
N TYR A 70 -18.14 3.10 2.71
CA TYR A 70 -18.42 1.79 3.27
C TYR A 70 -19.83 1.69 3.85
N ARG A 71 -20.28 2.71 4.59
CA ARG A 71 -21.66 2.76 5.12
C ARG A 71 -22.70 2.81 4.01
N GLU A 72 -22.49 3.64 2.99
CA GLU A 72 -23.36 3.70 1.80
C GLU A 72 -23.43 2.35 1.06
N MET A 73 -22.29 1.66 0.93
CA MET A 73 -22.23 0.32 0.35
C MET A 73 -23.00 -0.69 1.21
N ALA A 74 -22.82 -0.66 2.54
CA ALA A 74 -23.51 -1.54 3.48
C ALA A 74 -25.04 -1.37 3.40
N GLU A 75 -25.52 -0.12 3.39
CA GLU A 75 -26.92 0.21 3.16
C GLU A 75 -27.41 -0.31 1.80
N GLY A 76 -26.59 -0.19 0.76
CA GLY A 76 -26.84 -0.73 -0.57
C GLY A 76 -27.05 -2.24 -0.58
N VAL A 77 -26.23 -3.00 0.16
CA VAL A 77 -26.37 -4.46 0.32
C VAL A 77 -27.70 -4.81 0.98
N ILE A 78 -28.04 -4.15 2.09
CA ILE A 78 -29.29 -4.38 2.82
C ILE A 78 -30.50 -4.02 1.95
N LYS A 79 -30.44 -2.92 1.21
CA LYS A 79 -31.50 -2.51 0.27
C LYS A 79 -31.72 -3.55 -0.82
N LYS A 80 -30.66 -4.05 -1.46
CA LYS A 80 -30.76 -5.10 -2.50
C LYS A 80 -31.41 -6.38 -1.96
N LEU A 81 -31.02 -6.80 -0.76
CA LEU A 81 -31.63 -7.96 -0.10
C LEU A 81 -33.10 -7.72 0.24
N SER A 82 -33.45 -6.52 0.68
CA SER A 82 -34.84 -6.15 1.03
C SER A 82 -35.76 -6.17 -0.20
N ILE A 83 -35.26 -5.69 -1.35
CA ILE A 83 -35.98 -5.78 -2.63
C ILE A 83 -36.17 -7.25 -3.01
N SER A 84 -35.11 -8.06 -2.92
CA SER A 84 -35.16 -9.49 -3.22
C SER A 84 -36.16 -10.23 -2.32
N HIS A 85 -36.19 -9.89 -1.04
CA HIS A 85 -37.14 -10.43 -0.06
C HIS A 85 -38.59 -10.11 -0.45
N GLU A 86 -38.89 -8.86 -0.80
CA GLU A 86 -40.25 -8.46 -1.19
C GLU A 86 -40.71 -9.18 -2.47
N VAL A 87 -39.82 -9.32 -3.46
CA VAL A 87 -40.08 -10.06 -4.69
C VAL A 87 -40.35 -11.54 -4.38
N ALA A 88 -39.50 -12.17 -3.57
CA ALA A 88 -39.67 -13.57 -3.18
C ALA A 88 -41.00 -13.77 -2.44
N ARG A 89 -41.29 -12.94 -1.44
CA ARG A 89 -42.51 -13.02 -0.64
C ARG A 89 -43.78 -12.91 -1.48
N ARG A 90 -43.87 -11.92 -2.37
CA ARG A 90 -45.04 -11.77 -3.27
C ARG A 90 -45.17 -12.97 -4.22
N THR A 91 -44.05 -13.44 -4.77
CA THR A 91 -44.03 -14.58 -5.68
C THR A 91 -44.52 -15.85 -4.97
N GLU A 92 -44.04 -16.09 -3.75
CA GLU A 92 -44.42 -17.26 -2.95
C GLU A 92 -45.88 -17.20 -2.50
N GLN A 93 -46.41 -16.02 -2.17
CA GLN A 93 -47.83 -15.84 -1.87
C GLN A 93 -48.74 -16.17 -3.07
N LEU A 94 -48.31 -15.83 -4.28
CA LEU A 94 -49.05 -16.14 -5.50
C LEU A 94 -48.96 -17.61 -5.90
N LEU A 95 -47.77 -18.22 -5.78
CA LEU A 95 -47.54 -19.62 -6.16
C LEU A 95 -48.02 -20.62 -5.09
N PHE A 96 -47.96 -20.25 -3.82
CA PHE A 96 -48.26 -21.13 -2.68
C PHE A 96 -49.26 -20.48 -1.69
N PRO A 97 -50.49 -20.14 -2.13
CA PRO A 97 -51.45 -19.39 -1.32
C PRO A 97 -52.01 -20.17 -0.10
N HIS A 98 -51.93 -21.50 -0.12
CA HIS A 98 -52.41 -22.37 0.95
C HIS A 98 -51.33 -22.78 1.96
N HIS A 99 -50.08 -22.38 1.73
CA HIS A 99 -48.99 -22.62 2.68
C HIS A 99 -48.96 -21.52 3.73
N ASP A 100 -48.64 -21.88 4.98
CA ASP A 100 -48.55 -20.93 6.07
C ASP A 100 -47.27 -20.09 5.92
N HIS A 101 -47.44 -18.82 5.56
CA HIS A 101 -46.36 -17.83 5.45
C HIS A 101 -46.00 -17.20 6.81
N SER A 102 -46.71 -17.56 7.90
CA SER A 102 -46.48 -17.02 9.25
C SER A 102 -45.47 -17.81 10.08
N THR A 103 -45.08 -19.02 9.64
CA THR A 103 -44.15 -19.92 10.35
C THR A 103 -42.67 -19.56 10.29
N CYS A 104 -42.26 -18.41 9.72
CA CYS A 104 -40.85 -17.99 9.73
C CYS A 104 -40.30 -17.68 11.16
N ARG A 105 -41.11 -17.75 12.23
CA ARG A 105 -40.75 -17.28 13.59
C ARG A 105 -40.40 -18.38 14.61
N SER A 106 -40.49 -19.67 14.28
CA SER A 106 -40.24 -20.75 15.25
C SER A 106 -38.95 -21.55 14.94
N PRO A 107 -37.89 -21.44 15.78
CA PRO A 107 -36.59 -22.09 15.52
C PRO A 107 -36.59 -23.62 15.67
N GLU A 108 -37.67 -24.26 16.15
CA GLU A 108 -37.69 -25.68 16.51
C GLU A 108 -38.17 -26.63 15.40
N ARG A 109 -38.58 -26.13 14.22
CA ARG A 109 -39.01 -26.95 13.07
C ARG A 109 -38.13 -26.76 11.84
N LEU A 110 -36.85 -27.11 11.97
CA LEU A 110 -35.83 -26.98 10.92
C LEU A 110 -35.87 -28.05 9.81
N GLN A 111 -36.94 -28.84 9.69
CA GLN A 111 -37.04 -29.91 8.68
C GLN A 111 -38.15 -29.74 7.63
N SER A 112 -38.93 -28.66 7.65
CA SER A 112 -39.88 -28.34 6.57
C SER A 112 -39.35 -27.18 5.73
N SER A 113 -39.26 -27.39 4.41
CA SER A 113 -38.85 -26.44 3.36
C SER A 113 -39.19 -24.98 3.70
N SER A 114 -38.22 -24.23 4.22
CA SER A 114 -38.41 -22.80 4.47
C SER A 114 -38.42 -22.04 3.14
N PHE A 115 -39.42 -21.18 2.97
CA PHE A 115 -39.53 -20.28 1.83
C PHE A 115 -38.27 -19.41 1.71
N LEU A 116 -37.96 -19.02 0.47
CA LEU A 116 -36.82 -18.15 0.19
C LEU A 116 -37.01 -16.78 0.87
N SER A 117 -38.25 -16.27 0.98
CA SER A 117 -38.52 -15.06 1.76
C SER A 117 -38.05 -15.19 3.22
N CYS A 118 -38.40 -16.24 3.96
CA CYS A 118 -37.91 -16.43 5.33
C CYS A 118 -36.37 -16.44 5.38
N ARG A 119 -35.71 -17.12 4.43
CA ARG A 119 -34.24 -17.16 4.36
C ARG A 119 -33.64 -15.79 4.04
N LEU A 120 -34.28 -15.01 3.18
CA LEU A 120 -33.85 -13.65 2.86
C LEU A 120 -34.02 -12.70 4.05
N GLU A 121 -35.07 -12.87 4.86
CA GLU A 121 -35.24 -12.13 6.12
C GLU A 121 -34.08 -12.42 7.08
N GLU A 122 -33.72 -13.69 7.29
CA GLU A 122 -32.54 -14.07 8.08
C GLU A 122 -31.24 -13.50 7.51
N LYS A 123 -31.07 -13.52 6.18
CA LYS A 123 -29.90 -12.94 5.50
C LYS A 123 -29.81 -11.44 5.75
N ILE A 124 -30.93 -10.70 5.68
CA ILE A 124 -30.96 -9.27 5.96
C ILE A 124 -30.50 -8.99 7.40
N SER A 125 -31.07 -9.70 8.38
CA SER A 125 -30.71 -9.51 9.80
C SER A 125 -29.24 -9.82 10.06
N LYS A 126 -28.72 -10.94 9.53
CA LYS A 126 -27.31 -11.30 9.69
C LYS A 126 -26.38 -10.31 9.00
N SER A 127 -26.64 -9.97 7.73
CA SER A 127 -25.85 -8.99 6.99
C SER A 127 -25.78 -7.65 7.72
N ALA A 128 -26.89 -7.16 8.27
CA ALA A 128 -26.91 -5.87 8.96
C ALA A 128 -25.99 -5.86 10.18
N ILE A 129 -26.05 -6.91 11.01
CA ILE A 129 -25.19 -7.04 12.20
C ILE A 129 -23.71 -7.10 11.82
N LEU A 130 -23.36 -7.92 10.82
CA LEU A 130 -21.98 -8.16 10.44
C LEU A 130 -21.36 -6.96 9.70
N LEU A 131 -22.14 -6.27 8.86
CA LEU A 131 -21.70 -5.03 8.22
C LEU A 131 -21.42 -3.92 9.25
N GLU A 132 -22.24 -3.83 10.31
CA GLU A 132 -22.03 -2.88 11.41
C GLU A 132 -20.78 -3.21 12.22
N LYS A 133 -20.54 -4.50 12.53
CA LYS A 133 -19.30 -4.93 13.19
C LYS A 133 -18.06 -4.50 12.40
N ASN A 134 -18.05 -4.72 11.09
CA ASN A 134 -16.97 -4.23 10.22
C ASN A 134 -16.83 -2.71 10.27
N SER A 135 -17.93 -1.95 10.28
CA SER A 135 -17.89 -0.48 10.38
C SER A 135 -17.15 -0.04 11.64
N ILE A 136 -17.40 -0.68 12.79
CA ILE A 136 -16.75 -0.37 14.07
C ILE A 136 -15.23 -0.63 13.99
N VAL A 137 -14.81 -1.73 13.36
CA VAL A 137 -13.39 -2.03 13.19
C VAL A 137 -12.72 -1.01 12.25
N LEU A 138 -13.35 -0.71 11.12
CA LEU A 138 -12.84 0.26 10.15
C LEU A 138 -12.73 1.67 10.77
N GLU A 139 -13.68 2.07 11.62
CA GLU A 139 -13.63 3.32 12.37
C GLU A 139 -12.42 3.42 13.31
N ARG A 140 -11.85 2.29 13.75
CA ARG A 140 -10.60 2.28 14.52
C ARG A 140 -9.38 2.39 13.63
N LEU A 141 -9.34 1.63 12.54
CA LEU A 141 -8.20 1.59 11.62
C LEU A 141 -8.07 2.85 10.75
N LEU A 142 -9.15 3.59 10.54
CA LEU A 142 -9.18 4.79 9.69
C LEU A 142 -9.27 6.08 10.49
N LYS A 143 -8.64 6.12 11.68
CA LYS A 143 -8.48 7.35 12.47
C LYS A 143 -7.26 8.14 12.02
N PRO A 144 -7.32 9.49 12.07
CA PRO A 144 -6.15 10.34 11.92
C PRO A 144 -5.02 9.85 12.83
N PHE A 145 -3.80 9.87 12.30
CA PHE A 145 -2.62 9.35 12.97
C PHE A 145 -1.44 10.34 12.82
N PRO A 146 -0.43 10.28 13.71
CA PRO A 146 0.75 11.14 13.62
C PRO A 146 1.55 10.86 12.34
N VAL A 147 1.88 11.92 11.61
CA VAL A 147 2.70 11.84 10.40
C VAL A 147 3.78 12.92 10.41
N ILE A 148 4.99 12.53 10.04
CA ILE A 148 6.12 13.44 9.85
C ILE A 148 6.03 14.01 8.44
N VAL A 149 5.93 15.33 8.30
CA VAL A 149 5.91 15.98 6.99
C VAL A 149 7.35 16.28 6.57
N GLY A 150 7.76 15.85 5.37
CA GLY A 150 9.04 16.22 4.79
C GLY A 150 9.74 15.12 4.01
N HIS A 151 11.05 15.27 3.80
CA HIS A 151 11.88 14.28 3.13
C HIS A 151 12.22 13.14 4.10
N SER A 152 11.82 11.91 3.79
CA SER A 152 12.16 10.74 4.61
C SER A 152 13.69 10.53 4.62
N THR A 153 14.35 10.61 5.77
CA THR A 153 15.74 10.18 5.94
C THR A 153 15.76 8.70 6.30
N ILE A 154 16.57 7.89 5.61
CA ILE A 154 16.73 6.49 5.98
C ILE A 154 17.63 6.44 7.22
N GLY A 155 17.07 6.08 8.38
CA GLY A 155 17.84 5.59 9.53
C GLY A 155 18.31 6.59 10.61
N SER A 156 17.72 7.78 10.77
CA SER A 156 18.03 8.59 11.97
C SER A 156 17.15 8.21 13.16
N SER A 157 17.58 7.23 13.95
CA SER A 157 17.15 7.13 15.34
C SER A 157 17.50 8.43 16.06
N SER A 158 16.53 9.00 16.77
CA SER A 158 16.60 10.23 17.57
C SER A 158 17.98 10.52 18.20
N LYS A 159 18.73 11.45 17.60
CA LYS A 159 19.56 12.41 18.34
C LYS A 159 19.46 13.76 17.67
N THR A 160 19.19 14.74 18.52
CA THR A 160 19.12 16.18 18.26
C THR A 160 20.18 16.67 17.28
N SER A 161 19.74 17.56 16.40
CA SER A 161 20.55 18.43 15.56
C SER A 161 21.79 18.96 16.28
N GLU A 162 22.96 18.73 15.69
CA GLU A 162 23.94 19.77 15.38
C GLU A 162 25.12 19.15 14.60
N ASN A 163 25.39 19.72 13.43
CA ASN A 163 26.59 19.57 12.60
C ASN A 163 26.95 18.18 12.05
N SER A 164 26.62 17.96 10.77
CA SER A 164 27.48 17.21 9.85
C SER A 164 27.32 17.68 8.40
N ASN A 165 27.97 18.80 8.09
CA ASN A 165 28.67 18.90 6.79
C ASN A 165 29.84 17.91 6.83
N LEU A 166 30.19 17.34 5.67
CA LEU A 166 31.26 16.38 5.38
C LEU A 166 30.78 14.92 5.30
N PHE A 167 30.36 14.50 4.10
CA PHE A 167 31.07 13.54 3.23
C PHE A 167 30.21 13.29 1.98
N ALA A 168 30.16 14.30 1.09
CA ALA A 168 29.78 14.10 -0.30
C ALA A 168 31.09 13.99 -1.10
N THR A 169 31.62 12.78 -1.23
CA THR A 169 32.61 12.50 -2.27
C THR A 169 31.83 12.10 -3.51
N SER A 170 31.73 13.05 -4.43
CA SER A 170 31.17 12.92 -5.76
C SER A 170 31.89 11.84 -6.57
N SER A 171 31.16 10.82 -6.97
CA SER A 171 31.44 10.06 -8.19
C SER A 171 30.11 9.84 -8.90
N SER A 172 29.67 10.87 -9.62
CA SER A 172 28.54 10.85 -10.54
C SER A 172 28.93 10.07 -11.80
N THR A 173 28.11 9.09 -12.18
CA THR A 173 28.11 8.54 -13.53
C THR A 173 26.65 8.48 -13.99
N ASN A 174 26.36 9.29 -15.02
CA ASN A 174 25.04 9.59 -15.57
C ASN A 174 24.70 8.65 -16.73
N THR A 175 23.43 8.25 -16.86
CA THR A 175 22.89 7.59 -18.06
C THR A 175 22.03 8.56 -18.86
N GLN A 176 22.41 8.81 -20.11
CA GLN A 176 21.68 9.69 -21.04
C GLN A 176 20.77 8.85 -21.96
N PHE A 177 19.46 9.13 -21.99
CA PHE A 177 18.56 8.71 -23.07
C PHE A 177 18.37 9.90 -24.00
N THR A 178 18.98 9.88 -25.18
CA THR A 178 18.84 10.96 -26.17
C THR A 178 17.55 10.78 -26.98
N PHE A 179 16.58 11.67 -26.79
CA PHE A 179 15.44 11.82 -27.70
C PHE A 179 15.85 12.68 -28.92
N PRO A 180 15.38 12.36 -30.14
CA PRO A 180 15.66 13.17 -31.32
C PRO A 180 14.98 14.55 -31.21
N PRO A 181 15.60 15.64 -31.70
CA PRO A 181 15.03 16.97 -31.66
C PRO A 181 13.77 17.03 -32.53
N SER A 182 12.62 17.33 -31.92
CA SER A 182 11.37 17.62 -32.63
C SER A 182 11.45 19.03 -33.22
N ASN A 183 11.56 19.12 -34.55
CA ASN A 183 11.36 20.36 -35.29
C ASN A 183 9.92 20.83 -35.13
N ASN A 184 9.72 21.88 -34.32
CA ASN A 184 8.45 22.60 -34.23
C ASN A 184 8.39 23.66 -35.34
N ASP A 185 7.63 23.37 -36.39
CA ASP A 185 7.04 24.41 -37.23
C ASP A 185 5.70 23.91 -37.79
N SER A 186 4.60 24.28 -37.13
CA SER A 186 3.39 24.78 -37.78
C SER A 186 2.30 25.11 -36.76
N LYS A 187 1.92 26.39 -36.76
CA LYS A 187 0.77 26.96 -36.07
C LYS A 187 -0.53 26.38 -36.61
N THR A 188 -1.48 26.05 -35.75
CA THR A 188 -2.91 26.28 -36.01
C THR A 188 -3.69 26.33 -34.71
N HIS A 189 -4.41 27.45 -34.54
CA HIS A 189 -5.33 27.72 -33.43
C HIS A 189 -6.54 26.79 -33.48
N GLN A 190 -6.98 26.26 -32.33
CA GLN A 190 -8.38 25.98 -32.05
C GLN A 190 -8.68 26.08 -30.54
N HIS A 191 -9.78 26.75 -30.24
CA HIS A 191 -10.29 27.18 -28.93
C HIS A 191 -10.24 26.10 -27.84
N SER A 192 -9.54 26.36 -26.72
CA SER A 192 -9.68 25.58 -25.49
C SER A 192 -10.83 26.15 -24.65
N MET A 193 -11.89 25.37 -24.46
CA MET A 193 -12.80 25.56 -23.33
C MET A 193 -12.02 25.23 -22.05
N GLN A 194 -11.89 26.25 -21.21
CA GLN A 194 -11.17 26.23 -19.94
C GLN A 194 -12.05 25.52 -18.90
N LEU A 195 -11.63 24.34 -18.45
CA LEU A 195 -12.23 23.63 -17.33
C LEU A 195 -11.13 23.22 -16.34
N THR A 196 -11.11 23.96 -15.25
CA THR A 196 -10.27 23.84 -14.07
C THR A 196 -10.69 22.62 -13.22
N LEU A 197 -9.77 21.70 -12.90
CA LEU A 197 -9.60 20.94 -11.63
C LEU A 197 -8.73 19.68 -11.85
N THR A 198 -7.48 19.72 -11.41
CA THR A 198 -6.62 18.54 -11.20
C THR A 198 -7.01 17.84 -9.89
N ARG A 199 -7.97 16.91 -9.96
CA ARG A 199 -8.09 15.78 -9.03
C ARG A 199 -7.70 14.51 -9.76
N TYR A 200 -7.23 13.50 -9.02
CA TYR A 200 -7.34 12.09 -9.40
C TYR A 200 -8.67 11.89 -10.14
N ILE A 201 -8.59 11.48 -11.41
CA ILE A 201 -9.77 11.19 -12.24
C ILE A 201 -10.09 9.71 -11.94
N PRO A 202 -11.15 9.40 -11.16
CA PRO A 202 -11.70 8.06 -11.16
C PRO A 202 -12.21 7.76 -12.58
N PRO A 203 -12.29 6.48 -12.99
CA PRO A 203 -12.53 6.09 -14.37
C PRO A 203 -13.69 6.88 -14.97
N TYR A 204 -13.45 7.47 -16.15
CA TYR A 204 -14.44 8.23 -16.89
C TYR A 204 -15.76 7.47 -16.96
N LYS A 205 -16.82 8.03 -16.36
CA LYS A 205 -18.20 7.65 -16.62
C LYS A 205 -18.58 8.20 -18.00
N PRO A 206 -18.88 7.36 -19.01
CA PRO A 206 -19.55 7.86 -20.19
C PRO A 206 -20.96 8.26 -19.77
N SER A 207 -21.32 9.52 -20.04
CA SER A 207 -22.69 9.97 -19.98
C SER A 207 -23.52 9.19 -21.00
N GLN A 208 -24.40 8.31 -20.52
CA GLN A 208 -25.83 8.20 -20.87
C GLN A 208 -26.32 6.75 -20.87
N THR A 209 -27.39 6.55 -20.08
CA THR A 209 -28.50 5.62 -20.32
C THR A 209 -28.12 4.20 -20.72
N ASN A 210 -27.75 3.37 -19.74
CA ASN A 210 -28.29 2.01 -19.62
C ASN A 210 -28.03 1.51 -18.19
N ILE A 211 -29.12 1.17 -17.52
CA ILE A 211 -29.13 0.42 -16.28
C ILE A 211 -28.64 -0.98 -16.65
N ASP A 212 -27.69 -1.53 -15.88
CA ASP A 212 -27.07 -2.86 -16.01
C ASP A 212 -25.76 -2.94 -16.82
N GLN A 213 -24.64 -2.45 -16.24
CA GLN A 213 -23.29 -3.06 -16.35
C GLN A 213 -22.14 -2.32 -15.59
N ASP A 214 -22.43 -1.44 -14.63
CA ASP A 214 -21.40 -0.87 -13.75
C ASP A 214 -21.01 -1.86 -12.64
N LEU A 215 -20.09 -2.79 -12.95
CA LEU A 215 -19.24 -3.40 -11.93
C LEU A 215 -18.25 -2.31 -11.46
N ASP A 216 -18.73 -1.46 -10.55
CA ASP A 216 -17.92 -0.49 -9.79
C ASP A 216 -16.78 -1.27 -9.10
N GLU A 217 -15.61 -1.25 -9.73
CA GLU A 217 -14.38 -1.69 -9.08
C GLU A 217 -14.11 -0.67 -7.98
N ALA A 218 -14.35 -1.08 -6.74
CA ALA A 218 -14.15 -0.23 -5.58
C ALA A 218 -12.71 0.31 -5.64
N THR A 219 -12.55 1.62 -5.46
CA THR A 219 -11.23 2.26 -5.49
C THR A 219 -10.30 1.62 -4.46
N TYR A 220 -9.00 1.54 -4.76
CA TYR A 220 -7.96 1.06 -3.84
C TYR A 220 -8.08 1.72 -2.44
N ASP A 221 -8.45 3.01 -2.40
CA ASP A 221 -8.68 3.80 -1.18
C ASP A 221 -10.02 3.53 -0.47
N SER A 222 -10.74 2.46 -0.82
CA SER A 222 -12.01 2.13 -0.17
C SER A 222 -11.79 1.33 1.12
N ALA A 223 -12.60 1.60 2.14
CA ALA A 223 -12.54 0.89 3.40
C ALA A 223 -12.91 -0.60 3.24
N SER A 224 -13.67 -0.97 2.20
CA SER A 224 -13.87 -2.38 1.82
C SER A 224 -12.57 -3.05 1.39
N HIS A 225 -11.67 -2.34 0.70
CA HIS A 225 -10.35 -2.87 0.32
C HIS A 225 -9.42 -3.07 1.54
N ILE A 226 -9.59 -2.29 2.62
CA ILE A 226 -8.91 -2.56 3.88
C ILE A 226 -9.28 -3.94 4.41
N LEU A 227 -10.57 -4.32 4.37
CA LEU A 227 -10.99 -5.68 4.77
C LEU A 227 -10.34 -6.76 3.89
N THR A 228 -10.27 -6.54 2.57
CA THR A 228 -9.59 -7.45 1.63
C THR A 228 -8.12 -7.63 1.99
N HIS A 229 -7.40 -6.52 2.20
CA HIS A 229 -5.98 -6.56 2.56
C HIS A 229 -5.77 -7.15 3.96
N LEU A 230 -6.68 -6.94 4.91
CA LEU A 230 -6.58 -7.47 6.27
C LEU A 230 -6.53 -8.98 6.26
N VAL A 231 -7.43 -9.60 5.49
CA VAL A 231 -7.45 -11.06 5.34
C VAL A 231 -6.12 -11.56 4.78
N ARG A 232 -5.68 -11.01 3.65
CA ARG A 232 -4.43 -11.43 3.01
C ARG A 232 -3.21 -11.22 3.90
N ASP A 233 -3.11 -10.05 4.53
CA ASP A 233 -1.87 -9.55 5.12
C ASP A 233 -1.77 -9.85 6.62
N TRP A 234 -2.87 -9.94 7.37
CA TRP A 234 -2.81 -9.93 8.84
C TRP A 234 -3.61 -11.04 9.53
N THR A 235 -4.29 -11.91 8.79
CA THR A 235 -5.02 -13.06 9.37
C THR A 235 -4.29 -14.39 9.12
N ASP A 236 -4.62 -15.42 9.90
CA ASP A 236 -4.07 -16.77 9.72
C ASP A 236 -4.51 -17.40 8.38
N SER A 237 -5.74 -17.16 7.94
CA SER A 237 -6.25 -17.70 6.67
C SER A 237 -5.46 -17.19 5.44
N GLY A 238 -4.95 -15.95 5.51
CA GLY A 238 -4.06 -15.38 4.50
C GLY A 238 -2.64 -15.98 4.47
N LYS A 239 -2.24 -16.78 5.47
CA LYS A 239 -0.86 -17.31 5.60
C LYS A 239 -0.41 -18.12 4.41
N THR A 240 -1.31 -18.89 3.80
CA THR A 240 -1.01 -19.67 2.59
C THR A 240 -0.69 -18.79 1.39
N ILE A 241 -1.39 -17.66 1.23
CA ILE A 241 -1.09 -16.66 0.19
C ILE A 241 0.27 -16.03 0.46
N ARG A 242 0.52 -15.59 1.71
CA ARG A 242 1.81 -15.00 2.13
C ARG A 242 2.99 -15.96 1.98
N THR A 243 2.76 -17.26 2.15
CA THR A 243 3.79 -18.29 1.92
C THR A 243 4.24 -18.31 0.46
N ASP A 244 3.29 -18.21 -0.48
CA ASP A 244 3.61 -18.22 -1.92
C ASP A 244 4.14 -16.87 -2.43
N THR A 245 4.01 -15.80 -1.64
CA THR A 245 4.42 -14.42 -1.97
C THR A 245 5.53 -13.90 -1.07
N HIS A 246 5.22 -13.46 0.15
CA HIS A 246 6.15 -12.83 1.08
C HIS A 246 7.30 -13.76 1.44
N ASN A 247 7.02 -15.01 1.82
CA ASN A 247 8.07 -15.96 2.18
C ASN A 247 8.97 -16.26 0.99
N TRP A 248 8.42 -16.37 -0.22
CA TRP A 248 9.25 -16.52 -1.41
C TRP A 248 10.21 -15.35 -1.60
N ILE A 249 9.76 -14.10 -1.40
CA ILE A 249 10.60 -12.89 -1.45
C ILE A 249 11.69 -12.94 -0.38
N LEU A 250 11.31 -13.24 0.87
CA LEU A 250 12.23 -13.41 2.01
C LEU A 250 13.31 -14.44 1.71
N ASP A 251 12.93 -15.60 1.19
CA ASP A 251 13.84 -16.67 0.80
C ASP A 251 14.84 -16.20 -0.27
N GLN A 252 14.41 -15.37 -1.24
CA GLN A 252 15.32 -14.78 -2.22
C GLN A 252 16.32 -13.82 -1.56
N VAL A 253 15.84 -12.89 -0.72
CA VAL A 253 16.68 -11.92 -0.01
C VAL A 253 17.73 -12.65 0.84
N PHE A 254 17.33 -13.68 1.58
CA PHE A 254 18.23 -14.45 2.43
C PHE A 254 19.26 -15.26 1.65
N ARG A 255 18.83 -15.94 0.58
CA ARG A 255 19.74 -16.73 -0.26
C ARG A 255 20.83 -15.85 -0.89
N LEU A 256 20.45 -14.68 -1.37
CA LEU A 256 21.38 -13.72 -1.96
C LEU A 256 22.31 -13.12 -0.90
N HIS A 257 21.77 -12.80 0.28
CA HIS A 257 22.58 -12.31 1.39
C HIS A 257 23.65 -13.31 1.83
N GLY A 258 23.27 -14.59 2.04
CA GLY A 258 24.21 -15.65 2.42
C GLY A 258 25.26 -15.94 1.33
N SER A 259 24.90 -15.76 0.06
CA SER A 259 25.86 -15.89 -1.05
C SER A 259 26.92 -14.78 -1.01
N CYS A 260 26.54 -13.55 -0.66
CA CYS A 260 27.46 -12.42 -0.51
C CYS A 260 28.41 -12.60 0.69
N THR A 261 27.92 -13.06 1.85
CA THR A 261 28.75 -13.19 3.06
C THR A 261 29.77 -14.33 2.98
N SER A 262 29.51 -15.35 2.17
CA SER A 262 30.43 -16.48 1.98
C SER A 262 31.75 -16.11 1.27
N MET A 263 31.79 -15.01 0.52
CA MET A 263 33.00 -14.56 -0.20
C MET A 263 33.96 -13.71 0.65
N ASP A 264 33.51 -13.18 1.80
CA ASP A 264 34.31 -12.28 2.66
C ASP A 264 34.93 -12.99 3.89
N THR A 265 34.99 -14.32 3.90
CA THR A 265 35.37 -15.11 5.10
C THR A 265 36.87 -15.19 5.43
N ASP A 266 37.74 -14.43 4.76
CA ASP A 266 39.18 -14.40 5.06
C ASP A 266 39.61 -13.29 6.06
N LEU A 267 38.67 -12.50 6.59
CA LEU A 267 38.96 -11.49 7.62
C LEU A 267 38.04 -11.67 8.82
N GLU A 268 38.62 -12.16 9.93
CA GLU A 268 38.02 -12.14 11.27
C GLU A 268 37.76 -10.67 11.70
N LEU A 269 36.62 -10.12 11.26
CA LEU A 269 36.11 -8.85 11.75
C LEU A 269 34.99 -9.14 12.76
N GLU A 270 35.17 -8.59 13.95
CA GLU A 270 34.22 -8.62 15.07
C GLU A 270 32.77 -8.33 14.61
N PRO A 271 31.72 -8.99 15.16
CA PRO A 271 30.35 -8.99 14.62
C PRO A 271 29.58 -7.67 14.73
N SER A 272 30.24 -6.55 15.02
CA SER A 272 29.53 -5.40 15.58
C SER A 272 28.82 -4.50 14.57
N HIS A 273 29.17 -4.42 13.27
CA HIS A 273 28.42 -3.56 12.32
C HIS A 273 28.53 -3.98 10.83
N CYS A 274 28.30 -5.25 10.47
CA CYS A 274 28.13 -5.62 9.05
C CYS A 274 26.71 -5.29 8.58
N THR A 275 26.51 -4.12 7.98
CA THR A 275 25.28 -3.81 7.24
C THR A 275 25.26 -4.63 5.96
N SER A 276 24.26 -5.50 5.81
CA SER A 276 24.06 -6.29 4.59
C SER A 276 24.13 -5.39 3.35
N THR A 277 24.86 -5.82 2.31
CA THR A 277 24.90 -5.12 1.01
C THR A 277 23.51 -5.00 0.36
N LEU A 278 22.61 -5.90 0.73
CA LEU A 278 21.21 -5.93 0.33
C LEU A 278 20.30 -5.02 1.17
N SER A 279 20.83 -4.38 2.22
CA SER A 279 20.15 -3.38 3.07
C SER A 279 20.55 -1.96 2.66
N PRO A 280 19.65 -0.96 2.71
CA PRO A 280 18.22 -1.04 3.02
C PRO A 280 17.40 -1.74 1.93
N VAL A 281 16.23 -2.24 2.32
CA VAL A 281 15.21 -2.83 1.44
C VAL A 281 14.06 -1.85 1.26
N LEU A 282 13.72 -1.52 0.00
CA LEU A 282 12.51 -0.76 -0.34
C LEU A 282 11.37 -1.70 -0.70
N VAL A 283 10.17 -1.42 -0.20
CA VAL A 283 8.94 -2.15 -0.53
C VAL A 283 7.91 -1.18 -1.14
N PRO A 284 7.87 -1.04 -2.48
CA PRO A 284 6.85 -0.26 -3.17
C PRO A 284 5.48 -0.92 -3.17
N GLY A 285 4.42 -0.11 -3.06
CA GLY A 285 3.03 -0.62 -3.00
C GLY A 285 2.81 -1.44 -1.73
N ALA A 286 3.31 -0.96 -0.60
CA ALA A 286 3.38 -1.75 0.62
C ALA A 286 2.01 -2.09 1.22
N GLY A 287 0.91 -1.44 0.79
CA GLY A 287 -0.42 -1.65 1.33
C GLY A 287 -0.42 -1.46 2.84
N MET A 288 -0.78 -2.50 3.60
CA MET A 288 -0.75 -2.43 5.06
C MET A 288 0.59 -2.84 5.69
N ALA A 289 1.69 -2.73 4.93
CA ALA A 289 3.08 -2.93 5.37
C ALA A 289 3.47 -4.34 5.80
N ARG A 290 2.66 -5.38 5.54
CA ARG A 290 2.96 -6.73 6.03
C ARG A 290 4.27 -7.30 5.47
N LEU A 291 4.52 -7.19 4.16
CA LEU A 291 5.79 -7.66 3.58
C LEU A 291 6.98 -6.91 4.19
N ALA A 292 6.85 -5.60 4.37
CA ALA A 292 7.90 -4.78 4.98
C ALA A 292 8.14 -5.16 6.44
N PHE A 293 7.07 -5.47 7.18
CA PHE A 293 7.13 -6.04 8.52
C PHE A 293 7.84 -7.39 8.51
N ASP A 294 7.44 -8.33 7.65
CA ASP A 294 8.04 -9.66 7.59
C ASP A 294 9.56 -9.58 7.29
N ILE A 295 9.99 -8.67 6.40
CA ILE A 295 11.42 -8.43 6.10
C ILE A 295 12.16 -7.80 7.28
N ALA A 296 11.57 -6.82 7.97
CA ALA A 296 12.22 -6.14 9.09
C ALA A 296 12.34 -7.05 10.33
N PHE A 297 11.40 -7.98 10.51
CA PHE A 297 11.35 -8.93 11.63
C PHE A 297 12.00 -10.28 11.31
N ALA A 298 12.50 -10.46 10.09
CA ALA A 298 12.99 -11.72 9.59
C ALA A 298 14.19 -12.25 10.41
N ARG A 299 14.18 -13.55 10.72
CA ARG A 299 15.23 -14.26 11.48
C ARG A 299 15.73 -15.45 10.65
N GLY A 300 17.04 -15.74 10.68
CA GLY A 300 17.58 -16.93 10.02
C GLY A 300 17.02 -18.23 10.63
N ASP A 301 16.72 -19.22 9.80
CA ASP A 301 16.19 -20.50 10.24
C ASP A 301 17.25 -21.34 11.00
N ARG A 302 16.76 -22.20 11.89
CA ARG A 302 17.50 -22.97 12.88
C ARG A 302 18.38 -24.05 12.22
N SER A 303 19.64 -23.74 11.97
CA SER A 303 20.68 -24.78 11.94
C SER A 303 21.19 -24.99 13.36
N GLU A 304 21.43 -26.24 13.77
CA GLU A 304 21.67 -26.77 15.13
C GLU A 304 22.85 -26.17 15.94
N THR A 305 23.41 -25.04 15.51
CA THR A 305 24.48 -24.31 16.18
C THR A 305 23.92 -23.09 16.91
N SER A 306 24.29 -22.93 18.18
CA SER A 306 23.73 -22.07 19.22
C SER A 306 23.68 -20.54 19.00
N ASN A 307 23.81 -20.02 17.78
CA ASN A 307 23.82 -18.58 17.50
C ASN A 307 22.70 -18.18 16.53
N ILE A 308 21.72 -17.42 17.02
CA ILE A 308 20.65 -16.83 16.21
C ILE A 308 21.28 -15.72 15.35
N HIS A 309 21.31 -15.91 14.02
CA HIS A 309 21.69 -14.84 13.10
C HIS A 309 20.49 -13.90 12.89
N TYR A 310 20.61 -12.70 13.45
CA TYR A 310 19.71 -11.58 13.17
C TYR A 310 20.15 -10.93 11.86
N TYR A 311 19.18 -10.66 10.98
CA TYR A 311 19.43 -9.88 9.78
C TYR A 311 18.79 -8.51 9.96
N PRO A 312 19.54 -7.48 10.40
CA PRO A 312 18.99 -6.14 10.61
C PRO A 312 18.82 -5.44 9.27
N PHE A 313 17.87 -5.90 8.45
CA PHE A 313 17.47 -5.15 7.28
C PHE A 313 16.78 -3.88 7.74
N THR A 314 17.32 -2.73 7.32
CA THR A 314 16.56 -1.48 7.37
C THR A 314 15.55 -1.54 6.24
N VAL A 315 14.27 -1.40 6.56
CA VAL A 315 13.18 -1.51 5.60
C VAL A 315 12.44 -0.19 5.48
N GLN A 316 12.16 0.21 4.25
CA GLN A 316 11.28 1.32 3.95
C GLN A 316 10.11 0.81 3.12
N ALA A 317 8.91 0.97 3.65
CA ALA A 317 7.66 0.78 2.92
C ALA A 317 7.25 2.09 2.24
N VAL A 318 6.63 2.01 1.06
CA VAL A 318 5.97 3.17 0.45
C VAL A 318 4.62 2.76 -0.15
N ASP A 319 3.61 3.60 0.05
CA ASP A 319 2.31 3.52 -0.60
C ASP A 319 1.75 4.94 -0.79
N ASN A 320 0.98 5.16 -1.85
CA ASN A 320 0.37 6.48 -2.11
C ASN A 320 -0.98 6.67 -1.40
N SER A 321 -1.55 5.61 -0.82
CA SER A 321 -2.84 5.63 -0.12
C SER A 321 -2.68 6.00 1.35
N ILE A 322 -3.26 7.14 1.74
CA ILE A 322 -3.40 7.51 3.16
C ILE A 322 -4.34 6.54 3.91
N VAL A 323 -5.28 5.90 3.20
CA VAL A 323 -6.23 4.95 3.77
C VAL A 323 -5.50 3.65 4.18
N MET A 324 -4.66 3.11 3.29
CA MET A 324 -3.79 1.96 3.60
C MET A 324 -2.79 2.31 4.69
N ALA A 325 -2.16 3.50 4.60
CA ALA A 325 -1.20 3.95 5.60
C ALA A 325 -1.82 4.10 7.01
N SER A 326 -3.06 4.58 7.10
CA SER A 326 -3.80 4.64 8.37
C SER A 326 -3.96 3.25 8.97
N ALA A 327 -4.44 2.28 8.18
CA ALA A 327 -4.62 0.93 8.66
C ALA A 327 -3.27 0.29 9.07
N ALA A 328 -2.22 0.48 8.26
CA ALA A 328 -0.86 0.06 8.59
C ALA A 328 -0.37 0.65 9.92
N PHE A 329 -0.59 1.94 10.14
CA PHE A 329 -0.19 2.63 11.36
C PHE A 329 -0.82 2.00 12.60
N HIS A 330 -2.15 1.82 12.60
CA HIS A 330 -2.86 1.29 13.76
C HIS A 330 -2.59 -0.20 14.00
N ILE A 331 -2.24 -0.97 12.96
CA ILE A 331 -1.82 -2.38 13.10
C ILE A 331 -0.38 -2.47 13.64
N LEU A 332 0.55 -1.67 13.12
CA LEU A 332 1.95 -1.70 13.54
C LEU A 332 2.17 -1.14 14.96
N HIS A 333 1.27 -0.29 15.44
CA HIS A 333 1.28 0.26 16.79
C HIS A 333 0.17 -0.32 17.67
N PHE A 334 -0.18 -1.59 17.42
CA PHE A 334 -1.22 -2.25 18.17
C PHE A 334 -0.78 -2.51 19.61
N ASN A 335 -1.34 -1.76 20.56
CA ASN A 335 -1.09 -1.94 21.98
C ASN A 335 -2.14 -2.88 22.56
N TYR A 336 -1.73 -4.08 22.98
CA TYR A 336 -2.62 -5.09 23.56
C TYR A 336 -3.22 -4.60 24.88
N ILE A 337 -4.52 -4.28 24.91
CA ILE A 337 -5.25 -3.88 26.11
C ILE A 337 -6.35 -4.92 26.40
N ASN A 338 -5.97 -6.05 27.02
CA ASN A 338 -6.86 -7.07 27.58
C ASN A 338 -7.64 -7.95 26.59
N ASP A 339 -8.13 -9.10 27.06
CA ASP A 339 -8.95 -10.05 26.26
C ASP A 339 -10.27 -9.47 25.74
N HIS A 340 -10.77 -8.38 26.35
CA HIS A 340 -11.97 -7.69 25.90
C HIS A 340 -11.81 -6.99 24.54
N ASP A 341 -10.58 -6.71 24.10
CA ASP A 341 -10.32 -6.09 22.80
C ASP A 341 -10.31 -7.10 21.64
N ARG A 342 -10.40 -8.43 21.91
CA ARG A 342 -10.45 -9.44 20.83
C ARG A 342 -11.70 -9.33 19.95
N GLU A 343 -12.84 -8.91 20.50
CA GLU A 343 -14.05 -8.69 19.69
C GLU A 343 -13.85 -7.54 18.67
N HIS A 344 -12.90 -6.66 18.94
CA HIS A 344 -12.57 -5.51 18.10
C HIS A 344 -11.53 -5.81 17.02
N LEU A 345 -11.08 -7.08 16.97
CA LEU A 345 -10.14 -7.63 16.01
C LEU A 345 -10.81 -8.60 15.03
N GLU A 346 -12.11 -8.86 15.22
CA GLU A 346 -12.90 -9.74 14.37
C GLU A 346 -13.55 -8.95 13.22
N VAL A 347 -13.35 -9.41 11.98
CA VAL A 347 -13.98 -8.85 10.77
C VAL A 347 -14.72 -9.93 10.00
N PHE A 348 -15.68 -9.51 9.19
CA PHE A 348 -16.53 -10.33 8.33
C PHE A 348 -16.31 -9.92 6.88
N PRO A 349 -15.16 -10.26 6.28
CA PRO A 349 -14.69 -9.69 5.01
C PRO A 349 -15.57 -10.07 3.81
N PHE A 350 -16.35 -11.16 3.93
CA PHE A 350 -17.15 -11.72 2.84
C PHE A 350 -18.59 -11.20 2.81
N VAL A 351 -19.05 -10.53 3.87
CA VAL A 351 -20.46 -10.13 4.05
C VAL A 351 -20.97 -9.26 2.91
N ALA A 352 -20.11 -8.37 2.41
CA ALA A 352 -20.41 -7.36 1.40
C ALA A 352 -20.18 -7.84 -0.05
N ASP A 353 -19.72 -9.09 -0.24
CA ASP A 353 -19.36 -9.58 -1.56
C ASP A 353 -20.58 -9.63 -2.50
N PRO A 354 -20.38 -9.42 -3.81
CA PRO A 354 -21.45 -9.70 -4.76
C PRO A 354 -21.88 -11.17 -4.66
N TYR A 355 -23.13 -11.46 -4.99
CA TYR A 355 -23.66 -12.82 -5.03
C TYR A 355 -23.21 -13.52 -6.32
N THR A 356 -21.92 -13.89 -6.39
CA THR A 356 -21.30 -14.54 -7.55
C THR A 356 -20.80 -15.92 -7.17
N ASN A 357 -21.26 -16.97 -7.87
CA ASN A 357 -20.88 -18.36 -7.61
C ASN A 357 -21.07 -18.83 -6.16
N GLU A 358 -22.02 -18.24 -5.41
CA GLU A 358 -22.26 -18.57 -4.01
C GLU A 358 -22.95 -19.94 -3.86
N VAL A 359 -22.14 -20.99 -3.71
CA VAL A 359 -22.61 -22.36 -3.47
C VAL A 359 -22.96 -22.63 -2.00
N ASN A 360 -22.40 -21.85 -1.08
CA ASN A 360 -22.62 -21.98 0.36
C ASN A 360 -22.71 -20.60 1.04
N SER A 361 -23.93 -20.20 1.41
CA SER A 361 -24.16 -18.93 2.10
C SER A 361 -23.49 -18.84 3.48
N GLN A 362 -23.07 -19.95 4.11
CA GLN A 362 -22.38 -19.87 5.40
C GLN A 362 -21.00 -19.23 5.28
N LEU A 363 -20.32 -19.37 4.13
CA LEU A 363 -19.01 -18.76 3.88
C LEU A 363 -19.07 -17.23 3.89
N ARG A 364 -20.24 -16.64 3.57
CA ARG A 364 -20.45 -15.20 3.65
C ARG A 364 -20.39 -14.65 5.08
N TRP A 365 -20.67 -15.50 6.06
CA TRP A 365 -20.77 -15.13 7.47
C TRP A 365 -19.52 -15.51 8.27
N THR A 366 -18.49 -16.07 7.63
CA THR A 366 -17.27 -16.44 8.33
C THR A 366 -16.52 -15.20 8.76
N SER A 367 -16.05 -15.22 10.01
CA SER A 367 -15.18 -14.19 10.54
C SER A 367 -13.71 -14.52 10.35
N GLU A 368 -12.89 -13.48 10.37
CA GLU A 368 -11.44 -13.53 10.40
C GLU A 368 -10.94 -12.64 11.54
N ILE A 369 -9.85 -13.05 12.20
CA ILE A 369 -9.24 -12.31 13.33
C ILE A 369 -7.86 -11.82 12.91
N PHE A 370 -7.56 -10.55 13.19
CA PHE A 370 -6.25 -9.94 12.91
C PHE A 370 -5.74 -9.12 14.12
N PRO A 371 -4.43 -8.95 14.31
CA PRO A 371 -3.35 -9.73 13.69
C PRO A 371 -3.37 -11.20 14.14
N GLU A 372 -2.73 -12.08 13.36
CA GLU A 372 -2.52 -13.48 13.75
C GLU A 372 -1.62 -13.62 15.01
N ASP A 373 -1.75 -14.75 15.71
CA ASP A 373 -1.08 -14.98 17.00
C ASP A 373 0.46 -14.86 16.91
N ASP A 374 1.06 -15.32 15.81
CA ASP A 374 2.51 -15.22 15.54
C ASP A 374 2.98 -13.75 15.52
N VAL A 375 2.16 -12.84 14.99
CA VAL A 375 2.45 -11.39 14.96
C VAL A 375 2.28 -10.78 16.35
N LEU A 376 1.23 -11.17 17.07
CA LEU A 376 1.01 -10.72 18.44
C LEU A 376 2.18 -11.12 19.37
N GLU A 377 2.73 -12.32 19.19
CA GLU A 377 3.92 -12.76 19.92
C GLU A 377 5.15 -11.91 19.58
N GLN A 378 5.35 -11.56 18.29
CA GLN A 378 6.43 -10.66 17.87
C GLN A 378 6.31 -9.27 18.51
N PHE A 379 5.13 -8.67 18.53
CA PHE A 379 4.91 -7.39 19.21
C PHE A 379 5.18 -7.48 20.73
N ARG A 380 4.75 -8.56 21.40
CA ARG A 380 5.04 -8.77 22.83
C ARG A 380 6.54 -8.91 23.09
N HIS A 381 7.26 -9.62 22.23
CA HIS A 381 8.69 -9.78 22.37
C HIS A 381 9.43 -8.45 22.20
N LEU A 382 8.99 -7.61 21.25
CA LEU A 382 9.60 -6.31 20.97
C LEU A 382 9.57 -5.35 22.16
N HIS A 383 8.49 -5.36 22.95
CA HIS A 383 8.39 -4.58 24.18
C HIS A 383 9.43 -4.98 25.24
N ASN A 384 9.91 -6.23 25.18
CA ASN A 384 10.90 -6.77 26.10
C ASN A 384 12.33 -6.73 25.54
N GLN A 385 12.54 -6.26 24.31
CA GLN A 385 13.86 -6.20 23.66
C GLN A 385 14.60 -4.89 23.92
N GLN A 386 15.94 -4.99 23.98
CA GLN A 386 16.82 -3.82 23.96
C GLN A 386 16.69 -3.06 22.64
N SER A 387 16.79 -1.73 22.69
CA SER A 387 16.60 -0.83 21.55
C SER A 387 17.51 -1.14 20.35
N SER A 388 18.74 -1.62 20.58
CA SER A 388 19.70 -1.99 19.52
C SER A 388 19.27 -3.19 18.68
N ASN A 389 18.37 -4.04 19.19
CA ASN A 389 17.93 -5.27 18.52
C ASN A 389 16.53 -5.12 17.90
N ARG A 390 15.97 -3.91 17.92
CA ARG A 390 14.65 -3.65 17.36
C ARG A 390 14.71 -3.55 15.83
N PRO A 391 13.70 -4.07 15.12
CA PRO A 391 13.56 -3.89 13.68
C PRO A 391 13.58 -2.41 13.27
N ASN A 392 14.23 -2.09 12.16
CA ASN A 392 14.22 -0.75 11.59
C ASN A 392 13.28 -0.70 10.39
N LEU A 393 12.03 -0.28 10.63
CA LEU A 393 10.98 -0.15 9.63
C LEU A 393 10.51 1.31 9.59
N SER A 394 10.35 1.87 8.38
CA SER A 394 9.72 3.17 8.14
C SER A 394 8.64 3.05 7.05
N TYR A 395 7.66 3.94 7.06
CA TYR A 395 6.60 3.98 6.08
C TYR A 395 6.50 5.37 5.43
N VAL A 396 6.57 5.44 4.11
CA VAL A 396 6.42 6.67 3.33
C VAL A 396 5.04 6.69 2.67
N ILE A 397 4.32 7.80 2.84
CA ILE A 397 3.06 8.07 2.18
C ILE A 397 3.38 8.99 0.99
N GLY A 398 3.29 8.46 -0.22
CA GLY A 398 3.61 9.20 -1.44
C GLY A 398 3.65 8.32 -2.69
N ASP A 399 3.59 8.96 -3.84
CA ASP A 399 3.71 8.29 -5.13
C ASP A 399 5.15 7.77 -5.36
N PHE A 400 5.29 6.48 -5.67
CA PHE A 400 6.58 5.81 -5.81
C PHE A 400 7.53 6.54 -6.77
N VAL A 401 7.06 6.91 -7.96
CA VAL A 401 7.87 7.62 -8.95
C VAL A 401 8.29 8.99 -8.42
N SER A 402 7.34 9.77 -7.90
CA SER A 402 7.58 11.11 -7.37
C SER A 402 8.56 11.14 -6.19
N VAL A 403 8.58 10.08 -5.36
CA VAL A 403 9.49 9.96 -4.21
C VAL A 403 10.87 9.48 -4.65
N TYR A 404 10.95 8.43 -5.47
CA TYR A 404 12.19 7.66 -5.68
C TYR A 404 12.90 7.93 -7.01
N ALA A 405 12.30 8.68 -7.94
CA ALA A 405 13.02 9.17 -9.11
C ALA A 405 13.96 10.34 -8.77
N SER A 406 13.84 10.92 -7.57
CA SER A 406 14.66 12.04 -7.11
C SER A 406 16.15 11.70 -7.10
N PRO A 407 17.04 12.65 -7.48
CA PRO A 407 18.49 12.50 -7.31
C PRO A 407 18.90 12.20 -5.88
N SER A 408 18.15 12.73 -4.90
CA SER A 408 18.38 12.46 -3.47
C SER A 408 18.15 10.99 -3.07
N ARG A 409 17.49 10.20 -3.94
CA ARG A 409 17.21 8.78 -3.76
C ARG A 409 18.09 7.87 -4.61
N HIS A 410 19.02 8.43 -5.35
CA HIS A 410 19.92 7.68 -6.20
C HIS A 410 20.78 6.69 -5.40
N ALA A 411 20.85 5.44 -5.85
CA ALA A 411 21.67 4.37 -5.28
C ALA A 411 21.54 4.18 -3.75
N MET A 412 20.35 4.39 -3.19
CA MET A 412 20.13 4.28 -1.74
C MET A 412 19.90 2.86 -1.25
N PHE A 413 19.34 1.98 -2.08
CA PHE A 413 18.82 0.68 -1.67
C PHE A 413 19.69 -0.47 -2.18
N GLY A 414 19.90 -1.47 -1.31
CA GLY A 414 20.54 -2.73 -1.69
C GLY A 414 19.54 -3.70 -2.34
N SER A 415 18.28 -3.60 -1.95
CA SER A 415 17.19 -4.41 -2.53
C SER A 415 15.91 -3.61 -2.72
N ILE A 416 15.15 -3.97 -3.75
CA ILE A 416 13.76 -3.54 -3.93
C ILE A 416 12.89 -4.79 -4.05
N ALA A 417 11.83 -4.87 -3.24
CA ALA A 417 10.89 -5.99 -3.22
C ALA A 417 9.50 -5.51 -3.64
N THR A 418 9.00 -5.98 -4.77
CA THR A 418 7.67 -5.63 -5.30
C THR A 418 6.72 -6.82 -5.18
N CYS A 419 5.53 -6.60 -4.60
CA CYS A 419 4.50 -7.62 -4.42
C CYS A 419 3.14 -7.08 -4.87
N PHE A 420 2.53 -7.65 -5.91
CA PHE A 420 1.28 -7.12 -6.53
C PHE A 420 1.35 -5.61 -6.87
N PHE A 421 2.47 -5.17 -7.43
CA PHE A 421 2.75 -3.73 -7.60
C PHE A 421 2.99 -3.31 -9.04
N ILE A 422 3.79 -4.06 -9.80
CA ILE A 422 4.32 -3.58 -11.09
C ILE A 422 3.24 -3.32 -12.13
N ASP A 423 2.12 -4.05 -12.05
CA ASP A 423 0.97 -3.96 -12.95
C ASP A 423 0.01 -2.80 -12.62
N THR A 424 0.29 -2.07 -11.52
CA THR A 424 -0.37 -0.80 -11.19
C THR A 424 0.22 0.39 -11.96
N ALA A 425 1.36 0.19 -12.64
CA ALA A 425 2.06 1.25 -13.36
C ALA A 425 1.18 1.81 -14.49
N THR A 426 1.00 3.14 -14.50
CA THR A 426 0.42 3.78 -15.69
C THR A 426 1.40 3.65 -16.87
N ASN A 427 2.69 3.79 -16.59
CA ASN A 427 3.81 3.58 -17.51
C ASN A 427 4.85 2.68 -16.83
N ILE A 428 5.03 1.46 -17.31
CA ILE A 428 5.98 0.53 -16.71
C ILE A 428 7.44 1.00 -16.82
N TYR A 429 7.80 1.77 -17.85
CA TYR A 429 9.14 2.35 -17.96
C TYR A 429 9.45 3.30 -16.79
N GLU A 430 8.46 4.06 -16.33
CA GLU A 430 8.65 4.97 -15.19
C GLU A 430 8.97 4.18 -13.92
N TYR A 431 8.33 3.03 -13.71
CA TYR A 431 8.64 2.15 -12.57
C TYR A 431 10.03 1.53 -12.70
N ILE A 432 10.38 0.97 -13.87
CA ILE A 432 11.69 0.33 -14.08
C ILE A 432 12.83 1.34 -13.91
N LEU A 433 12.70 2.54 -14.47
CA LEU A 433 13.72 3.59 -14.34
C LEU A 433 13.83 4.12 -12.90
N THR A 434 12.71 4.24 -12.18
CA THR A 434 12.71 4.62 -10.76
C THR A 434 13.38 3.54 -9.91
N ILE A 435 13.09 2.26 -10.17
CA ILE A 435 13.74 1.10 -9.50
C ILE A 435 15.25 1.12 -9.77
N ARG A 436 15.65 1.34 -11.02
CA ARG A 436 17.07 1.46 -11.41
C ARG A 436 17.76 2.61 -10.69
N ASN A 437 17.12 3.79 -10.61
CA ASN A 437 17.69 4.94 -9.91
C ASN A 437 17.88 4.67 -8.42
N ALA A 438 16.88 4.07 -7.77
CA ALA A 438 16.90 3.83 -6.33
C ALA A 438 17.87 2.70 -5.92
N LEU A 439 18.15 1.74 -6.81
CA LEU A 439 19.05 0.63 -6.56
C LEU A 439 20.53 1.02 -6.70
N ARG A 440 21.36 0.49 -5.81
CA ARG A 440 22.81 0.45 -6.00
C ARG A 440 23.16 -0.47 -7.16
N VAL A 441 24.28 -0.22 -7.83
CA VAL A 441 24.89 -1.19 -8.74
C VAL A 441 25.17 -2.49 -7.98
N GLY A 442 24.81 -3.63 -8.56
CA GLY A 442 24.83 -4.93 -7.89
C GLY A 442 23.66 -5.20 -6.95
N GLY A 443 22.79 -4.20 -6.71
CA GLY A 443 21.56 -4.35 -5.95
C GLY A 443 20.52 -5.21 -6.68
N VAL A 444 19.58 -5.75 -5.92
CA VAL A 444 18.63 -6.76 -6.39
C VAL A 444 17.20 -6.22 -6.45
N TRP A 445 16.48 -6.56 -7.51
CA TRP A 445 15.04 -6.38 -7.59
C TRP A 445 14.35 -7.74 -7.62
N ILE A 446 13.50 -7.98 -6.61
CA ILE A 446 12.76 -9.21 -6.40
C ILE A 446 11.27 -8.89 -6.57
N ASN A 447 10.59 -9.62 -7.46
CA ASN A 447 9.17 -9.40 -7.75
C ASN A 447 8.35 -10.68 -7.58
N VAL A 448 7.16 -10.54 -6.99
CA VAL A 448 6.07 -11.53 -7.07
C VAL A 448 4.74 -10.82 -7.32
N GLY A 449 4.08 -11.10 -8.42
CA GLY A 449 2.74 -10.57 -8.66
C GLY A 449 2.24 -10.90 -10.05
N PRO A 450 0.95 -10.68 -10.33
CA PRO A 450 0.44 -10.81 -11.69
C PRO A 450 1.05 -9.77 -12.63
N VAL A 451 0.75 -9.97 -13.90
CA VAL A 451 0.87 -8.95 -14.94
C VAL A 451 -0.56 -8.57 -15.38
N GLN A 452 -1.40 -8.22 -14.41
CA GLN A 452 -2.79 -7.82 -14.62
C GLN A 452 -2.84 -6.30 -14.70
N TRP A 453 -2.42 -5.76 -15.85
CA TRP A 453 -2.34 -4.31 -16.02
C TRP A 453 -3.67 -3.63 -15.69
N HIS A 454 -3.61 -2.71 -14.72
CA HIS A 454 -4.78 -1.99 -14.25
C HIS A 454 -5.41 -1.17 -15.38
N ARG A 455 -6.69 -0.80 -15.27
CA ARG A 455 -7.42 -0.07 -16.34
C ARG A 455 -6.77 1.26 -16.74
N ASN A 456 -5.99 1.87 -15.85
CA ASN A 456 -5.25 3.10 -16.09
C ASN A 456 -3.86 2.89 -16.72
N ALA A 457 -3.41 1.64 -16.87
CA ALA A 457 -2.17 1.30 -17.55
C ALA A 457 -2.27 1.66 -19.03
N GLN A 458 -1.40 2.54 -19.50
CA GLN A 458 -1.30 2.90 -20.91
C GLN A 458 -0.43 1.92 -21.70
N LEU A 459 0.46 1.22 -20.99
CA LEU A 459 1.32 0.18 -21.55
C LEU A 459 1.00 -1.13 -20.86
N GLN A 460 0.84 -2.19 -21.64
CA GLN A 460 0.42 -3.50 -21.16
C GLN A 460 1.28 -4.62 -21.77
N PRO A 461 2.61 -4.59 -21.57
CA PRO A 461 3.48 -5.61 -22.16
C PRO A 461 3.15 -6.99 -21.60
N SER A 462 3.32 -8.00 -22.45
CA SER A 462 3.38 -9.39 -22.03
C SER A 462 4.59 -9.65 -21.12
N VAL A 463 4.62 -10.80 -20.47
CA VAL A 463 5.75 -11.23 -19.63
C VAL A 463 7.07 -11.23 -20.43
N ASP A 464 7.06 -11.73 -21.66
CA ASP A 464 8.28 -11.81 -22.47
C ASP A 464 8.78 -10.42 -22.90
N GLU A 465 7.87 -9.53 -23.31
CA GLU A 465 8.22 -8.13 -23.62
C GLU A 465 8.73 -7.39 -22.38
N LEU A 466 8.11 -7.62 -21.21
CA LEU A 466 8.58 -7.04 -19.95
C LEU A 466 10.00 -7.51 -19.60
N LYS A 467 10.31 -8.80 -19.85
CA LYS A 467 11.64 -9.37 -19.65
C LYS A 467 12.69 -8.69 -20.51
N GLU A 468 12.37 -8.44 -21.77
CA GLU A 468 13.22 -7.73 -22.72
C GLU A 468 13.45 -6.28 -22.29
N ILE A 469 12.38 -5.56 -21.92
CA ILE A 469 12.46 -4.17 -21.43
C ILE A 469 13.35 -4.08 -20.18
N ILE A 470 13.16 -4.98 -19.21
CA ILE A 470 13.98 -5.02 -17.98
C ILE A 470 15.46 -5.24 -18.33
N SER A 471 15.75 -6.13 -19.28
CA SER A 471 17.12 -6.39 -19.73
C SER A 471 17.73 -5.16 -20.45
N LEU A 472 16.95 -4.49 -21.30
CA LEU A 472 17.36 -3.25 -21.97
C LEU A 472 17.64 -2.12 -20.98
N CYS A 473 16.96 -2.10 -19.83
CA CYS A 473 17.22 -1.17 -18.73
C CYS A 473 18.43 -1.56 -17.86
N GLY A 474 19.27 -2.51 -18.29
CA GLY A 474 20.55 -2.85 -17.65
C GLY A 474 20.44 -3.81 -16.47
N PHE A 475 19.34 -4.55 -16.37
CA PHE A 475 19.20 -5.60 -15.36
C PHE A 475 19.60 -6.97 -15.92
N LYS A 476 20.43 -7.69 -15.18
CA LYS A 476 20.72 -9.10 -15.42
C LYS A 476 19.70 -9.98 -14.74
N ILE A 477 19.13 -10.91 -15.49
CA ILE A 477 18.13 -11.84 -14.98
C ILE A 477 18.80 -13.01 -14.26
N ILE A 478 18.44 -13.23 -13.00
CA ILE A 478 18.89 -14.36 -12.18
C ILE A 478 17.81 -15.44 -12.10
N HIS A 479 16.55 -15.03 -11.97
CA HIS A 479 15.40 -15.92 -11.94
C HIS A 479 14.24 -15.27 -12.70
N TRP A 480 13.46 -16.07 -13.43
CA TRP A 480 12.28 -15.63 -14.18
C TRP A 480 11.31 -16.79 -14.39
N GLU A 481 10.13 -16.72 -13.80
CA GLU A 481 9.14 -17.79 -13.82
C GLU A 481 7.71 -17.22 -13.78
N VAL A 482 6.81 -17.76 -14.61
CA VAL A 482 5.37 -17.56 -14.44
C VAL A 482 4.81 -18.83 -13.80
N SER A 483 4.20 -18.70 -12.63
CA SER A 483 3.67 -19.84 -11.89
C SER A 483 2.50 -20.50 -12.61
N ASP A 484 2.54 -21.82 -12.70
CA ASP A 484 1.41 -22.63 -13.18
C ASP A 484 0.28 -22.76 -12.14
N LYS A 485 0.61 -22.57 -10.86
CA LYS A 485 -0.35 -22.58 -9.76
C LYS A 485 -1.05 -21.22 -9.70
N LEU A 486 -2.39 -21.25 -9.64
CA LEU A 486 -3.19 -20.06 -9.34
C LEU A 486 -2.99 -19.65 -7.88
N LEU A 487 -2.84 -18.35 -7.67
CA LEU A 487 -2.68 -17.71 -6.37
C LEU A 487 -3.87 -16.80 -6.11
N ALA A 488 -4.58 -17.02 -5.00
CA ALA A 488 -5.68 -16.16 -4.60
C ALA A 488 -5.15 -14.79 -4.16
N TYR A 489 -5.93 -13.73 -4.40
CA TYR A 489 -5.56 -12.40 -3.92
C TYR A 489 -5.86 -12.22 -2.43
N ARG A 490 -7.12 -12.44 -2.03
CA ARG A 490 -7.62 -12.08 -0.71
C ARG A 490 -7.66 -13.26 0.24
N HIS A 491 -8.32 -14.35 -0.15
CA HIS A 491 -8.51 -15.53 0.68
C HIS A 491 -8.36 -16.82 -0.15
N PRO A 492 -7.78 -17.92 0.38
CA PRO A 492 -7.56 -19.15 -0.40
C PRO A 492 -8.81 -19.73 -1.08
N ASN A 493 -9.97 -19.55 -0.44
CA ASN A 493 -11.26 -19.97 -0.99
C ASN A 493 -11.65 -19.22 -2.27
N ASP A 494 -11.06 -18.07 -2.58
CA ASP A 494 -11.34 -17.33 -3.82
C ASP A 494 -10.90 -18.11 -5.09
N ILE A 495 -10.13 -19.19 -4.96
CA ILE A 495 -9.87 -20.15 -6.06
C ILE A 495 -10.91 -21.29 -6.09
N LEU A 496 -11.39 -21.71 -4.92
CA LEU A 496 -12.12 -22.98 -4.76
C LEU A 496 -13.63 -22.80 -4.82
N ASN A 497 -14.21 -22.17 -3.79
CA ASN A 497 -15.66 -22.08 -3.57
C ASN A 497 -16.05 -20.88 -2.70
N GLY A 498 -15.26 -19.81 -2.77
CA GLY A 498 -15.48 -18.58 -2.02
C GLY A 498 -16.67 -17.77 -2.51
N THR A 499 -16.90 -16.63 -1.86
CA THR A 499 -17.91 -15.63 -2.25
C THR A 499 -17.46 -14.76 -3.44
N ARG A 500 -16.21 -14.95 -3.90
CA ARG A 500 -15.64 -14.36 -5.11
C ARG A 500 -14.75 -15.39 -5.82
N SER A 501 -14.42 -15.09 -7.06
CA SER A 501 -13.43 -15.84 -7.84
C SER A 501 -12.35 -14.87 -8.32
N GLU A 502 -11.24 -14.79 -7.57
CA GLU A 502 -10.16 -13.85 -7.82
C GLU A 502 -8.80 -14.50 -7.55
N ALA A 503 -8.12 -14.88 -8.62
CA ALA A 503 -6.84 -15.58 -8.56
C ALA A 503 -6.00 -15.35 -9.80
N TYR A 504 -4.68 -15.50 -9.64
CA TYR A 504 -3.71 -15.04 -10.62
C TYR A 504 -2.57 -16.03 -10.83
N ARG A 505 -1.91 -15.94 -11.99
CA ARG A 505 -0.62 -16.60 -12.25
C ARG A 505 0.50 -15.59 -11.95
N PRO A 506 1.18 -15.69 -10.79
CA PRO A 506 2.21 -14.71 -10.47
C PRO A 506 3.44 -14.89 -11.35
N LEU A 507 3.95 -13.78 -11.88
CA LEU A 507 5.30 -13.63 -12.39
C LEU A 507 6.26 -13.43 -11.20
N LYS A 508 7.20 -14.36 -11.06
CA LYS A 508 8.27 -14.36 -10.08
C LYS A 508 9.59 -14.10 -10.79
N PHE A 509 10.33 -13.08 -10.37
CA PHE A 509 11.67 -12.86 -10.90
C PHE A 509 12.62 -12.26 -9.86
N VAL A 510 13.90 -12.48 -10.12
CA VAL A 510 15.02 -11.84 -9.43
C VAL A 510 15.94 -11.30 -10.51
N VAL A 511 16.22 -10.01 -10.46
CA VAL A 511 17.14 -9.35 -11.38
C VAL A 511 18.15 -8.50 -10.61
N VAL A 512 19.35 -8.34 -11.16
CA VAL A 512 20.47 -7.62 -10.54
C VAL A 512 20.87 -6.46 -11.45
N LEU A 513 20.94 -5.25 -10.89
CA LEU A 513 21.40 -4.08 -11.64
C LEU A 513 22.88 -4.25 -12.00
N GLN A 514 23.22 -4.24 -13.29
CA GLN A 514 24.60 -4.31 -13.74
C GLN A 514 25.27 -2.93 -13.71
N PRO A 515 26.62 -2.88 -13.64
CA PRO A 515 27.36 -1.68 -14.00
C PRO A 515 27.06 -1.27 -15.45
N ASP A 516 27.18 0.01 -15.76
CA ASP A 516 27.05 0.46 -17.15
C ASP A 516 28.31 0.06 -17.95
N ASP A 517 28.18 -0.98 -18.78
CA ASP A 517 29.28 -1.55 -19.58
C ASP A 517 29.74 -0.66 -20.77
N CYS A 518 29.36 0.63 -20.81
CA CYS A 518 29.64 1.55 -21.93
C CYS A 518 30.29 2.86 -21.47
N ALA A 519 31.52 2.80 -20.95
CA ALA A 519 32.40 3.96 -20.85
C ALA A 519 33.72 3.69 -21.60
N HIS A 520 33.61 3.38 -22.89
CA HIS A 520 34.78 3.33 -23.80
C HIS A 520 34.79 4.40 -24.88
N ASP A 521 33.81 5.31 -24.92
CA ASP A 521 33.88 6.49 -25.78
C ASP A 521 33.64 7.75 -24.95
N GLU A 522 34.68 8.58 -24.86
CA GLU A 522 34.68 9.92 -24.24
C GLU A 522 33.71 10.84 -25.00
N VAL A 523 32.42 10.76 -24.71
CA VAL A 523 31.49 11.86 -24.97
C VAL A 523 31.51 12.74 -23.73
N LYS A 524 32.06 13.95 -23.88
CA LYS A 524 32.07 14.98 -22.85
C LYS A 524 30.67 15.15 -22.27
N ALA A 525 30.52 14.82 -20.99
CA ALA A 525 29.32 15.06 -20.21
C ALA A 525 28.94 16.54 -20.30
N SER A 526 27.79 16.83 -20.88
CA SER A 526 27.08 18.09 -20.61
C SER A 526 26.38 17.94 -19.26
N ASP A 527 26.52 18.94 -18.41
CA ASP A 527 26.02 19.00 -17.03
C ASP A 527 24.54 18.53 -16.87
N ASP A 528 24.32 17.67 -15.88
CA ASP A 528 23.07 17.36 -15.15
C ASP A 528 21.72 17.39 -15.91
N GLU A 529 21.36 16.29 -16.58
CA GLU A 529 19.94 15.94 -16.80
C GLU A 529 19.49 15.00 -15.67
N ASP A 530 18.77 15.56 -14.70
CA ASP A 530 18.07 14.83 -13.63
C ASP A 530 17.10 13.79 -14.23
N LEU A 531 17.03 12.56 -13.69
CA LEU A 531 16.05 11.55 -14.11
C LEU A 531 14.63 12.12 -14.09
N ILE A 532 14.30 12.95 -13.09
CA ILE A 532 12.99 13.59 -13.05
C ILE A 532 12.78 14.50 -14.27
N SER A 533 13.79 15.26 -14.69
CA SER A 533 13.73 16.07 -15.91
C SER A 533 13.46 15.19 -17.14
N SER A 534 14.18 14.08 -17.28
CA SER A 534 13.96 13.14 -18.38
C SER A 534 12.56 12.51 -18.34
N MET A 535 12.04 12.19 -17.15
CA MET A 535 10.68 11.67 -16.99
C MET A 535 9.62 12.73 -17.30
N GLU A 536 9.87 14.00 -16.96
CA GLU A 536 9.01 15.13 -17.34
C GLU A 536 8.99 15.32 -18.85
N GLN A 537 10.15 15.30 -19.51
CA GLN A 537 10.24 15.37 -20.97
C GLN A 537 9.50 14.20 -21.63
N LEU A 538 9.70 12.97 -21.12
CA LEU A 538 8.98 11.78 -21.61
C LEU A 538 7.47 11.94 -21.43
N ARG A 539 7.02 12.43 -20.26
CA ARG A 539 5.60 12.67 -20.00
C ARG A 539 5.04 13.72 -20.96
N GLN A 540 5.72 14.84 -21.17
CA GLN A 540 5.30 15.86 -22.14
C GLN A 540 5.22 15.31 -23.57
N ALA A 541 6.25 14.58 -24.01
CA ALA A 541 6.31 13.97 -25.34
C ALA A 541 5.22 12.90 -25.55
N THR A 542 4.79 12.22 -24.48
CA THR A 542 3.73 11.20 -24.50
C THR A 542 2.35 11.75 -24.13
N GLY A 543 2.20 13.06 -23.95
CA GLY A 543 0.93 13.71 -23.62
C GLY A 543 0.44 13.50 -22.17
N ARG A 544 1.33 13.11 -21.26
CA ARG A 544 1.08 12.97 -19.82
C ARG A 544 1.30 14.28 -19.06
N ARG A 545 0.62 14.39 -17.92
CA ARG A 545 0.80 15.49 -16.95
C ARG A 545 2.12 15.36 -16.21
N SER A 546 2.65 16.51 -15.78
CA SER A 546 3.84 16.60 -14.93
C SER A 546 3.68 15.80 -13.63
N ILE A 547 4.80 15.25 -13.15
CA ILE A 547 5.00 14.64 -11.83
C ILE A 547 4.70 15.67 -10.73
N PHE A 548 5.12 16.92 -10.92
CA PHE A 548 4.89 18.01 -9.99
C PHE A 548 3.74 18.89 -10.49
N THR A 549 2.51 18.51 -10.17
CA THR A 549 1.39 19.43 -10.40
C THR A 549 1.50 20.63 -9.46
N SER A 550 1.90 21.78 -9.99
CA SER A 550 1.65 23.09 -9.36
C SER A 550 0.14 23.31 -9.30
N THR A 551 -0.42 23.39 -8.09
CA THR A 551 -1.71 24.04 -7.86
C THR A 551 -1.58 25.51 -8.20
N LYS A 552 -1.73 25.86 -9.49
CA LYS A 552 -2.10 27.23 -9.83
C LYS A 552 -3.55 27.43 -9.37
N ILE A 553 -3.69 28.18 -8.29
CA ILE A 553 -4.95 28.82 -7.94
C ILE A 553 -5.20 29.84 -9.06
N ASP A 554 -6.23 29.63 -9.86
CA ASP A 554 -6.68 30.62 -10.84
C ASP A 554 -7.19 31.86 -10.08
N GLU A 555 -6.32 32.85 -9.87
CA GLU A 555 -6.72 34.23 -9.59
C GLU A 555 -7.26 34.88 -10.86
N THR A 556 -8.46 34.48 -11.28
CA THR A 556 -9.28 35.29 -12.20
C THR A 556 -10.75 35.05 -11.94
N THR A 557 -11.36 35.85 -11.07
CA THR A 557 -12.45 36.77 -11.44
C THR A 557 -12.80 37.64 -10.24
N SER A 558 -12.55 38.93 -10.42
CA SER A 558 -13.06 40.08 -9.66
C SER A 558 -14.58 40.16 -9.63
#